data_AF-A0A9W5K472-F1
#
_entry.id   AF-A0A9W5K472-F1
#
_cell.length_a   1.000
_cell.length_b   1.000
_cell.length_c   1.000
_cell.angle_alpha   90.00
_cell.angle_beta   90.00
_cell.angle_gamma   90.00
#
_symmetry.space_group_name_H-M   'P 1'
#
loop_
_entity.id
_entity.type
_entity.pdbx_description
1 polymer ?
#
loop_
_entity_poly.entity_id
_entity_poly.type
_entity_poly.pdbx_seq_one_letter_code
_entity_poly.pdbx_strand_id
1 'polypeptide(L)'
;MKQTKFITEGAALLAIYAMLLLISMYVPILGTVVTFALPLPFILLIIRHKLSNVLLVFVAALFVTIIVSQPLNLVKTIMFGLIGIVLGYM
;
A
#
# COMPACT_ATOMS: atom_id res chain seq x y z
N MET A 1 -12.13 -12.43 -18.65
CA MET A 1 -11.98 -12.44 -17.17
C MET A 1 -10.77 -11.62 -16.67
N LYS A 2 -10.38 -10.50 -17.32
CA LYS A 2 -9.19 -9.71 -16.91
C LYS A 2 -9.43 -8.79 -15.70
N GLN A 3 -10.67 -8.33 -15.50
CA GLN A 3 -11.02 -7.39 -14.42
C GLN A 3 -11.11 -8.04 -13.04
N THR A 4 -11.58 -9.28 -12.94
CA THR A 4 -11.67 -9.99 -11.65
C THR A 4 -10.29 -10.22 -11.05
N LYS A 5 -9.31 -10.67 -11.86
CA LYS A 5 -7.91 -10.85 -11.41
C LYS A 5 -7.29 -9.56 -10.86
N PHE A 6 -7.56 -8.42 -11.50
CA PHE A 6 -7.08 -7.12 -11.02
C PHE A 6 -7.62 -6.79 -9.63
N ILE A 7 -8.92 -7.00 -9.39
CA ILE A 7 -9.53 -6.74 -8.09
C ILE A 7 -8.96 -7.66 -7.02
N THR A 8 -8.78 -8.95 -7.31
CA THR A 8 -8.21 -9.89 -6.33
C THR A 8 -6.74 -9.61 -6.02
N GLU A 9 -5.92 -9.33 -7.04
CA GLU A 9 -4.50 -9.01 -6.86
C GLU A 9 -4.31 -7.67 -6.13
N GLY A 10 -5.09 -6.66 -6.50
CA GLY A 10 -5.08 -5.35 -5.85
C GLY A 10 -5.49 -5.45 -4.38
N ALA A 11 -6.58 -6.18 -4.08
CA ALA A 11 -7.03 -6.40 -2.70
C ALA A 11 -6.01 -7.19 -1.87
N ALA A 12 -5.36 -8.19 -2.45
CA ALA A 12 -4.32 -8.96 -1.77
C ALA A 12 -3.10 -8.09 -1.41
N LEU A 13 -2.64 -7.25 -2.33
CA LEU A 13 -1.54 -6.31 -2.07
C LEU A 13 -1.93 -5.25 -1.04
N LEU A 14 -3.19 -4.81 -1.04
CA LEU A 14 -3.76 -3.92 -0.03
C LEU A 14 -3.79 -4.56 1.37
N ALA A 15 -4.16 -5.83 1.45
CA ALA A 15 -4.14 -6.58 2.71
C ALA A 15 -2.71 -6.72 3.25
N ILE A 16 -1.75 -7.04 2.38
CA ILE A 16 -0.32 -7.07 2.74
C ILE A 16 0.13 -5.70 3.26
N TYR A 17 -0.22 -4.61 2.57
CA TYR A 17 0.09 -3.27 3.03
C TYR A 17 -0.49 -2.97 4.42
N ALA A 18 -1.76 -3.31 4.66
CA ALA A 18 -2.39 -3.12 5.97
C ALA A 18 -1.67 -3.90 7.08
N MET A 19 -1.25 -5.14 6.81
CA MET A 19 -0.44 -5.93 7.75
C MET A 19 0.91 -5.27 8.03
N LEU A 20 1.62 -4.80 7.00
CA LEU A 20 2.90 -4.10 7.16
C LEU A 20 2.73 -2.80 7.97
N LEU A 21 1.64 -2.06 7.75
CA LEU A 21 1.34 -0.84 8.48
C LEU A 21 1.08 -1.11 9.96
N LEU A 22 0.36 -2.18 10.30
CA LEU A 22 0.16 -2.60 11.68
C LEU A 22 1.49 -3.02 12.34
N ILE A 23 2.31 -3.83 11.67
CA ILE A 23 3.61 -4.27 12.20
C ILE A 23 4.53 -3.06 12.42
N SER A 24 4.53 -2.11 11.49
CA SER A 24 5.25 -0.84 11.58
C SER A 24 4.90 -0.04 12.84
N MET A 25 3.64 -0.10 13.29
CA MET A 25 3.15 0.67 14.44
C MET A 25 3.35 -0.04 15.77
N TYR A 26 3.13 -1.35 15.83
CA TYR A 26 3.04 -2.08 17.10
C TYR A 26 4.31 -2.84 17.47
N VAL A 27 5.26 -3.02 16.54
CA VAL A 27 6.51 -3.75 16.80
C VAL A 27 7.69 -2.77 16.72
N PRO A 28 8.31 -2.34 17.83
CA PRO A 28 9.32 -1.27 17.82
C PRO A 28 10.59 -1.59 17.00
N ILE A 29 11.10 -2.82 17.11
CA ILE A 29 12.36 -3.23 16.49
C ILE A 29 12.16 -3.62 15.03
N LEU A 30 11.08 -4.35 14.73
CA LEU A 30 10.76 -4.72 13.35
C LEU A 30 10.12 -3.57 12.58
N GLY A 31 9.44 -2.65 13.27
CA GLY A 31 8.67 -1.59 12.65
C GLY A 31 9.54 -0.60 11.89
N THR A 32 10.76 -0.33 12.36
CA THR A 32 11.75 0.48 11.63
C THR A 32 12.14 -0.17 10.30
N VAL A 33 12.42 -1.48 10.31
CA VAL A 33 12.75 -2.25 9.09
C VAL A 33 11.54 -2.34 8.15
N VAL A 34 10.36 -2.62 8.70
CA VAL A 34 9.11 -2.75 7.95
C VAL A 34 8.67 -1.43 7.34
N THR A 35 9.05 -0.29 7.91
CA THR A 35 8.78 1.03 7.32
C THR A 35 9.40 1.15 5.92
N PHE A 36 10.58 0.57 5.68
CA PHE A 36 11.18 0.50 4.34
C PHE A 36 10.46 -0.47 3.39
N ALA A 37 9.69 -1.42 3.93
CA ALA A 37 8.90 -2.36 3.15
C ALA A 37 7.51 -1.82 2.77
N LEU A 38 7.02 -0.75 3.43
CA LEU A 38 5.71 -0.14 3.13
C LEU A 38 5.51 0.29 1.66
N PRO A 39 6.52 0.78 0.92
CA PRO A 39 6.38 1.10 -0.50
C PRO A 39 6.26 -0.13 -1.40
N LEU A 40 6.80 -1.28 -0.99
CA LEU A 40 6.86 -2.51 -1.80
C LEU A 40 5.50 -2.98 -2.34
N PRO A 41 4.41 -3.06 -1.55
CA PRO A 41 3.11 -3.44 -2.09
C PRO A 41 2.61 -2.49 -3.18
N PHE A 42 2.90 -1.19 -3.08
CA PHE A 42 2.54 -0.21 -4.10
C PHE A 42 3.42 -0.32 -5.36
N ILE A 43 4.73 -0.61 -5.19
CA ILE A 43 5.64 -0.90 -6.30
C ILE A 43 5.15 -2.12 -7.09
N LEU A 44 4.82 -3.21 -6.40
CA LEU A 44 4.31 -4.42 -7.05
C LEU A 44 2.97 -4.18 -7.76
N LEU A 45 2.13 -3.32 -7.21
CA LEU A 45 0.85 -2.97 -7.79
C LEU A 45 1.03 -2.24 -9.14
N ILE A 46 1.96 -1.28 -9.23
CA ILE A 46 2.21 -0.50 -10.45
C ILE A 46 2.97 -1.27 -11.52
N ILE A 47 3.85 -2.21 -11.13
CA ILE A 47 4.53 -3.09 -12.10
C ILE A 47 3.52 -4.04 -12.77
N ARG A 48 2.48 -4.46 -12.05
CA ARG A 48 1.49 -5.44 -12.55
C ARG A 48 0.29 -4.81 -13.25
N HIS A 49 -0.01 -3.54 -12.97
CA HIS A 49 -1.23 -2.87 -13.43
C HIS A 49 -0.98 -1.45 -13.96
N LYS A 50 -1.91 -0.95 -14.76
CA LYS A 50 -1.82 0.42 -15.30
C LYS A 50 -1.94 1.46 -14.18
N LEU A 51 -1.32 2.62 -14.36
CA LEU A 51 -1.33 3.72 -13.39
C LEU A 51 -2.75 4.16 -12.97
N SER A 52 -3.71 4.19 -13.90
CA SER A 52 -5.12 4.49 -13.61
C SER A 52 -5.75 3.52 -12.60
N ASN A 53 -5.43 2.23 -12.74
CA ASN A 53 -5.90 1.18 -11.83
C ASN A 53 -5.23 1.28 -10.45
N VAL A 54 -3.94 1.63 -10.43
CA VAL A 54 -3.17 1.81 -9.20
C VAL A 54 -3.68 2.96 -8.35
N LEU A 55 -4.02 4.09 -8.97
CA LEU A 55 -4.63 5.22 -8.27
C LEU A 55 -5.92 4.82 -7.54
N LEU A 56 -6.72 3.94 -8.15
CA LEU A 56 -7.97 3.47 -7.55
C LEU A 56 -7.73 2.60 -6.30
N VAL A 57 -6.73 1.71 -6.35
CA VAL A 57 -6.32 0.90 -5.18
C VAL A 57 -5.64 1.76 -4.12
N PHE A 58 -4.89 2.79 -4.52
CA PHE A 58 -4.26 3.72 -3.59
C PHE A 58 -5.30 4.51 -2.80
N VAL A 59 -6.37 4.97 -3.45
CA VAL A 59 -7.51 5.59 -2.75
C VAL A 59 -8.13 4.61 -1.75
N ALA A 60 -8.33 3.34 -2.13
CA ALA A 60 -8.79 2.32 -1.20
C ALA A 60 -7.82 2.09 -0.02
N ALA A 61 -6.51 2.18 -0.24
CA ALA A 61 -5.50 2.11 0.83
C ALA A 61 -5.59 3.26 1.83
N LEU A 62 -5.99 4.46 1.41
CA LEU A 62 -6.26 5.57 2.33
C LEU A 62 -7.44 5.25 3.24
N PHE A 63 -8.53 4.71 2.70
CA PHE A 63 -9.69 4.28 3.50
C PHE A 63 -9.30 3.17 4.49
N VAL A 64 -8.58 2.14 4.02
CA VAL A 64 -8.12 1.05 4.89
C VAL A 64 -7.21 1.58 6.00
N THR A 65 -6.34 2.54 5.71
CA THR A 65 -5.47 3.16 6.72
C THR A 65 -6.27 3.85 7.81
N ILE A 66 -7.34 4.56 7.47
CA ILE A 66 -8.21 5.22 8.46
C ILE A 66 -8.94 4.20 9.34
N ILE A 67 -9.34 3.06 8.76
CA ILE A 67 -10.07 2.01 9.49
C ILE A 67 -9.14 1.24 10.42
N VAL A 68 -7.94 0.90 9.94
CA VAL A 68 -7.01 -0.01 10.62
C VAL A 68 -6.06 0.73 11.56
N SER A 69 -5.86 2.04 11.35
CA SER A 69 -4.91 2.85 12.09
C SER A 69 -5.46 4.23 12.44
N GLN A 70 -4.62 5.09 13.02
CA GLN A 70 -4.99 6.46 13.34
C GLN A 70 -4.96 7.38 12.09
N PRO A 71 -5.83 8.42 12.03
CA PRO A 71 -5.85 9.38 10.93
C PRO A 71 -4.49 10.03 10.63
N LEU A 72 -3.63 10.16 11.65
CA LEU A 72 -2.28 10.73 11.48
C LEU A 72 -1.38 9.87 10.56
N ASN A 73 -1.61 8.56 10.47
CA ASN A 73 -0.85 7.68 9.59
C ASN A 73 -1.23 7.84 8.11
N LEU A 74 -2.30 8.56 7.79
CA LEU A 74 -2.61 8.93 6.40
C LEU A 74 -1.42 9.62 5.73
N VAL A 75 -0.72 10.49 6.47
CA VAL A 75 0.47 11.18 5.94
C VAL A 75 1.53 10.15 5.54
N LYS A 76 1.76 9.13 6.36
CA LYS A 76 2.70 8.03 6.03
C LYS A 76 2.22 7.27 4.80
N THR A 77 0.95 6.88 4.74
CA THR A 77 0.39 6.17 3.58
C THR A 77 0.52 6.97 2.29
N ILE A 78 0.27 8.28 2.35
CA ILE A 78 0.41 9.16 1.20
C ILE A 78 1.87 9.23 0.77
N MET A 79 2.80 9.48 1.70
CA MET A 79 4.22 9.56 1.35
C MET A 79 4.75 8.25 0.81
N PHE A 80 4.63 7.14 1.55
CA PHE A 80 5.18 5.85 1.14
C PHE A 80 4.45 5.25 -0.06
N GLY A 81 3.15 5.48 -0.18
CA GLY A 81 2.38 5.01 -1.33
C GLY A 81 2.73 5.78 -2.60
N LEU A 82 2.85 7.11 -2.55
CA LEU A 82 3.32 7.90 -3.69
C LEU A 82 4.76 7.53 -4.08
N ILE A 83 5.66 7.38 -3.10
CA ILE A 83 7.04 6.92 -3.35
C ILE A 83 7.01 5.57 -4.04
N GLY A 84 6.22 4.60 -3.55
CA GLY A 84 6.12 3.28 -4.16
C GLY A 84 5.55 3.29 -5.58
N ILE A 85 4.55 4.13 -5.84
CA ILE A 85 3.96 4.29 -7.17
C ILE A 85 4.97 4.91 -8.13
N VAL A 86 5.67 5.97 -7.73
CA VAL A 86 6.68 6.64 -8.56
C VAL A 86 7.84 5.71 -8.85
N LEU A 87 8.36 5.01 -7.83
CA LEU A 87 9.48 4.09 -7.98
C LEU A 87 9.17 2.90 -8.89
N GLY A 88 7.95 2.37 -8.85
CA GLY A 88 7.56 1.27 -9.73
C GLY A 88 7.06 1.71 -11.11
N TYR A 89 6.87 3.02 -11.34
CA TYR A 89 6.55 3.57 -12.67
C TYR A 89 7.82 3.84 -13.51
N MET A 90 8.95 4.10 -12.85
CA MET A 90 10.27 4.23 -13.49
C MET A 90 10.80 2.87 -13.97
#